data_AF-T1AP57-F1
#
_entry.id   AF-T1AP57-F1
#
_cell.length_a   1.000
_cell.length_b   1.000
_cell.length_c   1.000
_cell.angle_alpha   90.00
_cell.angle_beta   90.00
_cell.angle_gamma   90.00
#
_symmetry.space_group_name_H-M   'P 1'
#
loop_
_entity.id
_entity.type
_entity.pdbx_description
1 polymer ?
#
loop_
_entity_poly.entity_id
_entity_poly.type
_entity_poly.pdbx_seq_one_letter_code
_entity_poly.pdbx_strand_id
1 'polypeptide(L)'
;MPIVYLLMAAVGAGVLAWILSALFVALALMLLVEALREGGVARDKVVAMLVLFAFNVLFWMFFEQAGSSFNFLAQNLVDRRMLAGWVFPTGWFQSVNPAAIVILAPLVALTWGWLGARGREPSIPRKFGLGLLFNALAFLLLMVALSMLVGSNGQIPFWPLVLVYVLQTVGELSLSPIGLSMVTKLAPLRYVGLAMGGWFLSTAIGNNLSGIFAGHVSG
;
A
#
# COMPACT_ATOMS: atom_id res chain seq x y z
N MET A 1 5.35 23.28 -13.81
CA MET A 1 3.87 23.08 -13.82
C MET A 1 3.31 22.80 -15.22
N PRO A 2 3.67 23.50 -16.32
CA PRO A 2 3.10 23.23 -17.65
C PRO A 2 3.53 21.88 -18.27
N ILE A 3 4.81 21.51 -18.10
CA ILE A 3 5.38 20.26 -18.64
C ILE A 3 4.76 19.03 -17.96
N VAL A 4 4.51 19.09 -16.65
CA VAL A 4 3.87 17.99 -15.91
C VAL A 4 2.43 17.79 -16.40
N TYR A 5 1.70 18.87 -16.66
CA TYR A 5 0.36 18.80 -17.25
C TYR A 5 0.38 18.29 -18.69
N LEU A 6 1.33 18.72 -19.52
CA LEU A 6 1.49 18.22 -20.90
C LEU A 6 1.88 16.74 -20.94
N LEU A 7 2.76 16.30 -20.04
CA LEU A 7 3.13 14.90 -19.89
C LEU A 7 1.95 14.06 -19.37
N MET A 8 1.17 14.56 -18.41
CA MET A 8 -0.06 13.88 -17.95
C MET A 8 -1.16 13.87 -19.02
N ALA A 9 -1.23 14.90 -19.88
CA ALA A 9 -2.16 14.96 -21.00
C ALA A 9 -1.75 14.04 -22.17
N ALA A 10 -0.45 13.83 -22.37
CA ALA A 10 0.10 12.98 -23.44
C ALA A 10 0.29 11.51 -23.01
N VAL A 11 0.55 11.26 -21.73
CA VAL A 11 0.81 9.93 -21.14
C VAL A 11 -0.35 9.59 -20.21
N GLY A 12 -1.40 9.00 -20.76
CA GLY A 12 -2.52 8.49 -19.97
C GLY A 12 -2.07 7.42 -18.96
N ALA A 13 -2.88 7.18 -17.93
CA ALA A 13 -2.57 6.24 -16.85
C ALA A 13 -2.15 4.84 -17.36
N GLY A 14 -2.74 4.37 -18.46
CA GLY A 14 -2.37 3.10 -19.11
C GLY A 14 -0.99 3.13 -19.77
N VAL A 15 -0.60 4.22 -20.43
CA VAL A 15 0.76 4.35 -21.03
C VAL A 15 1.80 4.39 -19.91
N LEU A 16 1.53 5.11 -18.82
CA LEU A 16 2.39 5.13 -17.65
C LEU A 16 2.52 3.73 -17.03
N ALA A 17 1.43 2.96 -16.93
CA ALA A 17 1.45 1.58 -16.45
C ALA A 17 2.40 0.71 -17.29
N TRP A 18 2.34 0.83 -18.62
CA TRP A 18 3.24 0.11 -19.53
C TRP A 18 4.71 0.51 -19.34
N ILE A 19 5.00 1.80 -19.22
CA ILE A 19 6.37 2.29 -18.99
C ILE A 19 6.92 1.74 -17.66
N LEU A 20 6.16 1.88 -16.57
CA LEU A 20 6.59 1.43 -15.25
C LEU A 20 6.76 -0.11 -15.21
N SER A 21 5.85 -0.84 -15.86
CA SER A 21 5.95 -2.30 -15.98
C SER A 21 7.16 -2.74 -16.79
N ALA A 22 7.46 -2.06 -17.92
CA ALA A 22 8.64 -2.33 -18.73
C ALA A 22 9.94 -2.07 -17.96
N LEU A 23 10.02 -0.96 -17.22
CA LEU A 23 11.15 -0.66 -16.35
C LEU A 23 11.32 -1.70 -15.24
N PHE A 24 10.21 -2.17 -14.66
CA PHE A 24 10.24 -3.18 -13.60
C PHE A 24 10.69 -4.54 -14.13
N VAL A 25 10.20 -4.96 -15.30
CA VAL A 25 10.64 -6.19 -15.95
C VAL A 25 12.12 -6.10 -16.32
N ALA A 26 12.58 -4.98 -16.88
CA ALA A 26 13.99 -4.77 -17.21
C ALA A 26 14.88 -4.86 -15.95
N LEU A 27 14.48 -4.21 -14.86
CA LEU A 27 15.18 -4.29 -13.59
C LEU A 27 15.18 -5.72 -13.03
N ALA A 28 14.03 -6.40 -13.03
CA ALA A 28 13.91 -7.76 -12.52
C ALA A 28 14.79 -8.73 -13.30
N LEU A 29 14.80 -8.64 -14.63
CA LEU A 29 15.68 -9.44 -15.48
C LEU A 29 17.15 -9.14 -15.21
N MET A 30 17.51 -7.86 -15.10
CA MET A 30 18.89 -7.45 -14.80
C MET A 30 19.38 -8.03 -13.47
N LEU A 31 18.58 -7.91 -12.42
CA LEU A 31 18.89 -8.44 -11.09
C LEU A 31 18.96 -9.97 -11.09
N LEU A 32 18.05 -10.65 -11.79
CA LEU A 32 18.05 -12.10 -11.91
C LEU A 32 19.26 -12.62 -12.69
N VAL A 33 19.62 -11.97 -13.81
CA VAL A 33 20.79 -12.36 -14.61
C VAL A 33 22.07 -12.23 -13.79
N GLU A 34 22.25 -11.15 -13.03
CA GLU A 34 23.42 -11.03 -12.17
C GLU A 34 23.41 -12.07 -11.05
N ALA A 35 22.26 -12.27 -10.41
CA ALA A 35 22.13 -13.24 -9.33
C ALA A 35 22.41 -14.69 -9.78
N LEU A 36 22.00 -15.04 -11.01
CA LEU A 36 22.31 -16.33 -11.63
C LEU A 36 23.81 -16.50 -11.92
N ARG A 37 24.53 -15.41 -12.19
CA ARG A 37 26.00 -15.42 -12.39
C ARG A 37 26.76 -15.56 -11.07
N GLU A 38 26.26 -14.97 -9.99
CA GLU A 38 26.88 -15.04 -8.66
C GLU A 38 26.64 -16.38 -7.95
N GLY A 39 25.56 -17.10 -8.27
CA GLY A 39 25.30 -18.46 -7.79
C GLY A 39 23.94 -18.66 -7.11
N GLY A 40 23.67 -19.88 -6.63
CA GLY A 40 22.35 -20.28 -6.10
C GLY A 40 21.84 -19.43 -4.95
N VAL A 41 22.69 -19.06 -4.00
CA VAL A 41 22.30 -18.22 -2.85
C VAL A 41 21.93 -16.79 -3.28
N ALA A 42 22.65 -16.21 -4.24
CA ALA A 42 22.34 -14.89 -4.76
C ALA A 42 21.01 -14.91 -5.54
N ARG A 43 20.80 -15.94 -6.36
CA ARG A 43 19.51 -16.20 -7.05
C ARG A 43 18.36 -16.23 -6.06
N ASP A 44 18.44 -17.03 -5.00
CA ASP A 44 17.34 -17.19 -4.05
C ASP A 44 17.00 -15.88 -3.33
N LYS A 45 18.02 -15.08 -2.97
CA LYS A 45 17.84 -13.74 -2.38
C LYS A 45 17.12 -12.79 -3.33
N VAL A 46 17.53 -12.75 -4.61
CA VAL A 46 16.89 -11.87 -5.60
C VAL A 46 15.48 -12.32 -5.91
N VAL A 47 15.22 -13.63 -6.03
CA VAL A 47 13.85 -14.15 -6.21
C VAL A 47 12.98 -13.74 -5.03
N ALA A 48 13.45 -13.91 -3.79
CA ALA A 48 12.73 -13.45 -2.61
C ALA A 48 12.46 -11.94 -2.63
N MET A 49 13.43 -11.12 -3.04
CA MET A 49 13.26 -9.68 -3.18
C MET A 49 12.20 -9.30 -4.21
N LEU A 50 12.19 -9.96 -5.38
CA LEU A 50 11.18 -9.73 -6.42
C LEU A 50 9.78 -10.13 -5.98
N VAL A 51 9.64 -11.21 -5.22
CA VAL A 51 8.37 -11.59 -4.59
C VAL A 51 7.91 -10.50 -3.60
N LEU A 52 8.83 -9.95 -2.80
CA LEU A 52 8.52 -8.86 -1.88
C LEU A 52 8.17 -7.56 -2.61
N PHE A 53 8.75 -7.28 -3.78
CA PHE A 53 8.31 -6.18 -4.63
C PHE A 53 6.89 -6.38 -5.13
N ALA A 54 6.52 -7.58 -5.58
CA ALA A 54 5.15 -7.88 -5.97
C ALA A 54 4.16 -7.65 -4.81
N PHE A 55 4.52 -8.08 -3.59
CA PHE A 55 3.72 -7.78 -2.40
C PHE A 55 3.64 -6.29 -2.08
N ASN A 56 4.74 -5.55 -2.28
CA ASN A 56 4.74 -4.10 -2.13
C ASN A 56 3.79 -3.42 -3.13
N VAL A 57 3.82 -3.83 -4.40
CA VAL A 57 2.89 -3.33 -5.43
C VAL A 57 1.43 -3.54 -4.98
N LEU A 58 1.09 -4.76 -4.57
CA LEU A 58 -0.27 -5.08 -4.11
C LEU A 58 -0.66 -4.28 -2.89
N PHE A 59 0.22 -4.17 -1.90
CA PHE A 59 -0.05 -3.41 -0.68
C PHE A 59 -0.39 -1.95 -1.02
N TRP A 60 0.48 -1.27 -1.78
CA TRP A 60 0.27 0.13 -2.15
C TRP A 60 -0.92 0.32 -3.09
N MET A 61 -1.20 -0.63 -3.99
CA MET A 61 -2.38 -0.58 -4.85
C MET A 61 -3.69 -0.48 -4.06
N PHE A 62 -3.80 -1.25 -2.96
CA PHE A 62 -4.99 -1.25 -2.11
C PHE A 62 -4.97 -0.15 -1.06
N PHE A 63 -3.79 0.17 -0.51
CA PHE A 63 -3.63 1.23 0.49
C PHE A 63 -3.96 2.61 -0.10
N GLU A 64 -3.50 2.90 -1.32
CA GLU A 64 -3.68 4.21 -1.98
C GLU A 64 -5.12 4.45 -2.45
N GLN A 65 -6.04 3.50 -2.26
CA GLN A 65 -7.48 3.73 -2.45
C GLN A 65 -8.03 4.77 -1.48
N ALA A 66 -7.33 4.98 -0.35
CA ALA A 66 -7.56 6.07 0.59
C ALA A 66 -7.58 7.47 -0.07
N GLY A 67 -6.78 7.65 -1.13
CA GLY A 67 -6.68 8.90 -1.89
C GLY A 67 -7.82 9.11 -2.90
N SER A 68 -8.47 8.02 -3.32
CA SER A 68 -9.33 7.99 -4.51
C SER A 68 -10.69 7.35 -4.18
N SER A 69 -10.85 6.04 -4.32
CA SER A 69 -12.13 5.33 -4.14
C SER A 69 -12.77 5.60 -2.77
N PHE A 70 -11.97 5.71 -1.70
CA PHE A 70 -12.49 5.98 -0.37
C PHE A 70 -13.03 7.39 -0.21
N ASN A 71 -12.48 8.38 -0.92
CA ASN A 71 -13.07 9.72 -0.97
C ASN A 71 -14.44 9.70 -1.66
N PHE A 72 -14.56 8.95 -2.76
CA PHE A 72 -15.84 8.75 -3.45
C PHE A 72 -16.87 8.04 -2.55
N LEU A 73 -16.46 6.96 -1.88
CA LEU A 73 -17.28 6.24 -0.90
C LEU A 73 -17.72 7.17 0.24
N ALA A 74 -16.80 7.95 0.81
CA ALA A 74 -17.11 8.92 1.86
C ALA A 74 -18.15 9.95 1.41
N GLN A 75 -18.08 10.37 0.14
CA GLN A 75 -19.00 11.36 -0.40
C GLN A 75 -20.41 10.80 -0.62
N ASN A 76 -20.51 9.60 -1.18
CA ASN A 76 -21.77 9.07 -1.73
C ASN A 76 -22.41 8.01 -0.84
N LEU A 77 -21.62 7.18 -0.15
CA LEU A 77 -22.07 5.95 0.49
C LEU A 77 -21.91 5.96 2.02
N VAL A 78 -21.30 6.98 2.60
CA VAL A 78 -21.14 7.11 4.06
C VAL A 78 -22.00 8.24 4.59
N ASP A 79 -22.73 7.97 5.68
CA ASP A 79 -23.41 9.01 6.43
C ASP A 79 -22.39 9.81 7.24
N ARG A 80 -22.24 11.08 6.87
CA ARG A 80 -21.29 12.03 7.44
C ARG A 80 -21.96 13.02 8.39
N ARG A 81 -23.26 12.87 8.67
CA ARG A 81 -23.98 13.75 9.59
C ARG A 81 -23.60 13.38 11.02
N MET A 82 -22.99 14.34 11.70
CA MET A 82 -22.54 14.24 13.07
C MET A 82 -23.55 14.88 14.02
N LEU A 83 -23.21 14.86 15.31
CA LEU A 83 -23.96 15.55 16.35
C LEU A 83 -24.20 17.03 15.99
N ALA A 84 -25.37 17.54 16.35
CA ALA A 84 -25.82 18.90 16.04
C ALA A 84 -25.95 19.24 14.54
N GLY A 85 -26.04 18.24 13.66
CA GLY A 85 -26.28 18.45 12.22
C GLY A 85 -25.04 18.89 11.44
N TRP A 86 -23.86 18.89 12.06
CA TRP A 86 -22.60 19.16 11.39
C TRP A 86 -22.26 18.03 10.41
N VAL A 87 -21.73 18.35 9.23
CA VAL A 87 -21.37 17.37 8.22
C VAL A 87 -19.85 17.26 8.14
N PHE A 88 -19.31 16.07 8.40
CA PHE A 88 -17.88 15.82 8.33
C PHE A 88 -17.37 15.95 6.87
N PRO A 89 -16.35 16.78 6.57
CA PRO A 89 -15.81 16.92 5.23
C PRO A 89 -15.19 15.61 4.71
N THR A 90 -15.43 15.26 3.45
CA THR A 90 -14.92 14.00 2.85
C THR A 90 -13.39 13.92 2.89
N GLY A 91 -12.71 15.00 2.51
CA GLY A 91 -11.24 15.05 2.51
C GLY A 91 -10.61 14.87 3.91
N TRP A 92 -11.35 15.11 4.99
CA TRP A 92 -10.84 14.92 6.34
C TRP A 92 -10.67 13.44 6.70
N PHE A 93 -11.30 12.49 5.98
CA PHE A 93 -11.03 11.07 6.20
C PHE A 93 -9.57 10.71 5.95
N GLN A 94 -8.89 11.42 5.05
CA GLN A 94 -7.46 11.21 4.81
C GLN A 94 -6.59 11.56 6.03
N SER A 95 -7.08 12.40 6.94
CA SER A 95 -6.37 12.70 8.20
C SER A 95 -6.37 11.54 9.19
N VAL A 96 -7.24 10.55 9.01
CA VAL A 96 -7.32 9.38 9.89
C VAL A 96 -6.04 8.55 9.82
N ASN A 97 -5.43 8.40 8.64
CA ASN A 97 -4.18 7.66 8.49
C ASN A 97 -3.01 8.29 9.29
N PRO A 98 -2.62 9.56 9.09
CA PRO A 98 -1.53 10.16 9.85
C PRO A 98 -1.85 10.24 11.36
N ALA A 99 -3.11 10.45 11.74
CA ALA A 99 -3.51 10.38 13.15
C ALA A 99 -3.32 8.98 13.74
N ALA A 100 -3.74 7.94 13.02
CA ALA A 100 -3.55 6.55 13.42
C ALA A 100 -2.05 6.18 13.48
N ILE A 101 -1.21 6.68 12.57
CA ILE A 101 0.25 6.50 12.65
C ILE A 101 0.79 7.06 13.96
N VAL A 102 0.47 8.31 14.30
CA VAL A 102 0.98 8.96 15.52
C VAL A 102 0.59 8.18 16.78
N ILE A 103 -0.63 7.66 16.82
CA ILE A 103 -1.16 6.95 17.98
C ILE A 103 -0.64 5.50 18.05
N LEU A 104 -0.60 4.81 16.91
CA LEU A 104 -0.34 3.36 16.85
C LEU A 104 1.13 3.02 16.60
N ALA A 105 1.93 3.90 15.99
CA ALA A 105 3.35 3.62 15.74
C ALA A 105 4.14 3.28 17.02
N PRO A 106 3.97 3.99 18.15
CA PRO A 106 4.62 3.60 19.41
C PRO A 106 4.16 2.21 19.88
N LEU A 107 2.87 1.91 19.77
CA LEU A 107 2.30 0.62 20.20
C LEU A 107 2.83 -0.54 19.35
N VAL A 108 2.91 -0.33 18.04
CA VAL A 108 3.46 -1.30 17.08
C VAL A 108 4.96 -1.50 17.32
N ALA A 109 5.72 -0.42 17.56
CA ALA A 109 7.14 -0.52 17.89
C ALA A 109 7.38 -1.29 19.20
N LEU A 110 6.58 -1.03 20.24
CA LEU A 110 6.66 -1.74 21.52
C LEU A 110 6.32 -3.23 21.37
N THR A 111 5.30 -3.57 20.56
CA THR A 111 4.95 -4.97 20.30
C THR A 111 6.06 -5.71 19.56
N TRP A 112 6.72 -5.08 18.57
CA TRP A 112 7.88 -5.67 17.92
C TRP A 112 9.07 -5.82 18.87
N GLY A 113 9.37 -4.81 19.68
CA GLY A 113 10.45 -4.88 20.68
C GLY A 113 10.21 -5.99 21.71
N TRP A 114 8.98 -6.14 22.19
CA TRP A 114 8.59 -7.20 23.12
C TRP A 114 8.66 -8.60 22.49
N LEU A 115 8.22 -8.76 21.24
CA LEU A 115 8.37 -10.02 20.49
C LEU A 115 9.85 -10.34 20.24
N GLY A 116 10.66 -9.32 19.91
CA GLY A 116 12.10 -9.43 19.72
C GLY A 116 12.83 -9.89 20.98
N ALA A 117 12.50 -9.31 22.14
CA ALA A 117 13.05 -9.72 23.44
C ALA A 117 12.76 -11.19 23.79
N ARG A 118 11.72 -11.79 23.19
CA ARG A 118 11.34 -13.20 23.36
C ARG A 118 11.82 -14.10 22.23
N GLY A 119 12.61 -13.58 21.27
CA GLY A 119 13.06 -14.34 20.10
C GLY A 119 11.92 -14.74 19.14
N ARG A 120 10.77 -14.07 19.23
CA ARG A 120 9.55 -14.37 18.43
C ARG A 120 9.25 -13.27 17.42
N GLU A 121 10.22 -12.43 17.08
CA GLU A 121 10.04 -11.42 16.06
C GLU A 121 9.71 -12.07 14.71
N PRO A 122 8.60 -11.69 14.04
CA PRO A 122 8.30 -12.24 12.73
C PRO A 122 9.36 -11.84 11.71
N SER A 123 9.76 -12.81 10.88
CA SER A 123 10.63 -12.56 9.74
C SER A 123 10.03 -11.53 8.78
N ILE A 124 10.87 -10.84 8.00
CA ILE A 124 10.46 -9.82 7.03
C ILE A 124 9.27 -10.27 6.14
N PRO A 125 9.29 -11.47 5.51
CA PRO A 125 8.15 -11.90 4.68
C PRO A 125 6.85 -12.08 5.46
N ARG A 126 6.93 -12.46 6.75
CA ARG A 126 5.75 -12.58 7.63
C ARG A 126 5.18 -11.21 7.96
N LYS A 127 6.02 -10.20 8.22
CA LYS A 127 5.55 -8.82 8.43
C LYS A 127 4.91 -8.25 7.16
N PHE A 128 5.44 -8.57 5.98
CA PHE A 128 4.77 -8.26 4.71
C PHE A 128 3.41 -8.94 4.57
N GLY A 129 3.34 -10.23 4.90
CA GLY A 129 2.07 -10.98 4.92
C GLY A 129 1.05 -10.38 5.88
N LEU A 130 1.48 -9.92 7.07
CA LEU A 130 0.60 -9.19 8.00
C LEU A 130 0.09 -7.88 7.41
N GLY A 131 0.95 -7.11 6.73
CA GLY A 131 0.54 -5.88 6.03
C GLY A 131 -0.56 -6.14 5.00
N LEU A 132 -0.38 -7.15 4.15
CA LEU A 132 -1.39 -7.56 3.17
C LEU A 132 -2.66 -8.11 3.83
N LEU A 133 -2.53 -8.87 4.91
CA LEU A 133 -3.67 -9.40 5.66
C LEU A 133 -4.52 -8.27 6.26
N PHE A 134 -3.90 -7.26 6.87
CA PHE A 134 -4.63 -6.10 7.38
C PHE A 134 -5.34 -5.33 6.27
N ASN A 135 -4.71 -5.20 5.10
CA ASN A 135 -5.34 -4.59 3.94
C ASN A 135 -6.55 -5.42 3.46
N ALA A 136 -6.40 -6.73 3.36
CA ALA A 136 -7.50 -7.64 3.01
C ALA A 136 -8.65 -7.58 4.04
N LEU A 137 -8.34 -7.53 5.34
CA LEU A 137 -9.33 -7.39 6.41
C LEU A 137 -10.05 -6.03 6.34
N ALA A 138 -9.35 -4.96 5.98
CA ALA A 138 -9.95 -3.65 5.79
C ALA A 138 -10.95 -3.66 4.62
N PHE A 139 -10.59 -4.23 3.47
CA PHE A 139 -11.54 -4.39 2.35
C PHE A 139 -12.70 -5.33 2.68
N LEU A 140 -12.45 -6.42 3.43
CA LEU A 140 -13.50 -7.32 3.90
C LEU A 140 -14.49 -6.59 4.80
N LEU A 141 -14.00 -5.80 5.76
CA LEU A 141 -14.83 -4.97 6.63
C LEU A 141 -15.69 -4.00 5.81
N LEU A 142 -15.11 -3.36 4.79
CA LEU A 142 -15.82 -2.46 3.91
C LEU A 142 -16.94 -3.19 3.14
N MET A 143 -16.67 -4.37 2.59
CA MET A 143 -17.68 -5.18 1.90
C MET A 143 -18.82 -5.60 2.83
N VAL A 144 -18.50 -6.04 4.06
CA VAL A 144 -19.51 -6.38 5.07
C VAL A 144 -20.35 -5.15 5.44
N ALA A 145 -19.72 -3.98 5.60
CA ALA A 145 -20.44 -2.76 5.89
C ALA A 145 -21.40 -2.36 4.76
N LEU A 146 -20.95 -2.39 3.51
CA LEU A 146 -21.77 -2.05 2.35
C LEU A 146 -22.89 -3.07 2.06
N SER A 147 -22.82 -4.28 2.62
CA SER A 147 -23.86 -5.31 2.44
C SER A 147 -24.84 -5.40 3.61
N MET A 148 -24.38 -5.18 4.85
CA MET A 148 -25.17 -5.43 6.05
C MET A 148 -25.53 -4.18 6.84
N LEU A 149 -24.79 -3.08 6.67
CA LEU A 149 -24.93 -1.87 7.49
C LEU A 149 -25.54 -0.69 6.72
N VAL A 150 -26.06 -0.92 5.50
CA VAL A 150 -26.74 0.12 4.72
C VAL A 150 -28.07 0.49 5.38
N GLY A 151 -28.17 1.74 5.80
CA GLY A 151 -29.38 2.28 6.40
C GLY A 151 -30.49 2.58 5.38
N SER A 152 -31.64 3.04 5.87
CA SER A 152 -32.78 3.44 5.04
C SER A 152 -32.49 4.60 4.08
N ASN A 153 -31.41 5.34 4.32
CA ASN A 153 -30.90 6.41 3.46
C ASN A 153 -29.93 5.91 2.36
N GLY A 154 -29.68 4.60 2.27
CA GLY A 154 -28.74 4.02 1.31
C GLY A 154 -27.26 4.23 1.66
N GLN A 155 -26.95 4.63 2.90
CA GLN A 155 -25.59 4.92 3.36
C GLN A 155 -25.19 4.03 4.53
N ILE A 156 -23.89 3.74 4.65
CA ILE A 156 -23.32 3.06 5.81
C ILE A 156 -22.96 4.08 6.91
N PRO A 157 -22.84 3.66 8.18
CA PRO A 157 -22.38 4.52 9.26
C PRO A 157 -20.97 5.08 9.01
N PHE A 158 -20.57 6.10 9.77
CA PHE A 158 -19.25 6.73 9.67
C PHE A 158 -18.08 5.81 10.08
N TRP A 159 -18.27 5.01 11.13
CA TRP A 159 -17.20 4.26 11.79
C TRP A 159 -16.52 3.16 10.95
N PRO A 160 -17.19 2.40 10.04
CA PRO A 160 -16.54 1.36 9.27
C PRO A 160 -15.44 1.94 8.38
N LEU A 161 -15.70 3.09 7.73
CA LEU A 161 -14.69 3.73 6.90
C LEU A 161 -13.50 4.17 7.75
N VAL A 162 -13.72 4.79 8.92
CA VAL A 162 -12.61 5.13 9.83
C VAL A 162 -11.80 3.88 10.22
N LEU A 163 -12.47 2.77 10.54
CA LEU A 163 -11.80 1.54 10.92
C LEU A 163 -11.02 0.91 9.76
N VAL A 164 -11.48 1.04 8.51
CA VAL A 164 -10.73 0.67 7.30
C VAL A 164 -9.40 1.43 7.24
N TYR A 165 -9.41 2.76 7.40
CA TYR A 165 -8.17 3.56 7.45
C TYR A 165 -7.24 3.10 8.59
N VAL A 166 -7.79 2.81 9.76
CA VAL A 166 -7.01 2.35 10.92
C VAL A 166 -6.37 0.99 10.65
N LEU A 167 -7.12 0.02 10.13
CA LEU A 167 -6.61 -1.32 9.80
C LEU A 167 -5.51 -1.25 8.74
N GLN A 168 -5.71 -0.48 7.67
CA GLN A 168 -4.68 -0.25 6.66
C GLN A 168 -3.42 0.39 7.25
N THR A 169 -3.58 1.35 8.16
CA THR A 169 -2.45 1.99 8.85
C THR A 169 -1.66 1.00 9.71
N VAL A 170 -2.32 0.07 10.42
CA VAL A 170 -1.62 -1.00 11.16
C VAL A 170 -0.82 -1.89 10.19
N GLY A 171 -1.38 -2.19 9.02
CA GLY A 171 -0.66 -2.89 7.96
C GLY A 171 0.56 -2.13 7.45
N GLU A 172 0.43 -0.82 7.24
CA GLU A 172 1.51 0.07 6.80
C GLU A 172 2.65 0.12 7.81
N LEU A 173 2.34 0.26 9.11
CA LEU A 173 3.32 0.27 10.19
C LEU A 173 4.11 -1.04 10.31
N SER A 174 3.57 -2.14 9.77
CA SER A 174 4.27 -3.44 9.70
C SER A 174 5.29 -3.50 8.56
N LEU A 175 5.15 -2.64 7.53
CA LEU A 175 5.91 -2.66 6.29
C LEU A 175 6.95 -1.53 6.20
N SER A 176 6.57 -0.32 6.59
CA SER A 176 7.34 0.91 6.33
C SER A 176 8.77 0.93 6.90
N PRO A 177 9.11 0.38 8.09
CA PRO A 177 10.48 0.42 8.60
C PRO A 177 11.41 -0.64 7.97
N ILE A 178 10.90 -1.55 7.15
CA ILE A 178 11.60 -2.81 6.80
C ILE A 178 11.90 -2.93 5.30
N GLY A 179 11.10 -2.28 4.44
CA GLY A 179 11.22 -2.36 2.99
C GLY A 179 12.62 -2.06 2.46
N LEU A 180 13.14 -0.86 2.73
CA LEU A 180 14.47 -0.45 2.25
C LEU A 180 15.61 -1.24 2.90
N SER A 181 15.48 -1.62 4.18
CA SER A 181 16.49 -2.44 4.87
C SER A 181 16.59 -3.86 4.30
N MET A 182 15.48 -4.41 3.81
CA MET A 182 15.45 -5.71 3.14
C MET A 182 16.15 -5.64 1.78
N VAL A 183 15.87 -4.59 1.01
CA VAL A 183 16.43 -4.42 -0.34
C VAL A 183 17.95 -4.38 -0.30
N THR A 184 18.53 -3.68 0.67
CA THR A 184 19.99 -3.63 0.82
C THR A 184 20.61 -4.96 1.25
N LYS A 185 19.85 -5.85 1.90
CA LYS A 185 20.31 -7.19 2.34
C LYS A 185 20.17 -8.27 1.27
N LEU A 186 19.19 -8.15 0.39
CA LEU A 186 18.87 -9.16 -0.64
C LEU A 186 19.45 -8.81 -2.02
N ALA A 187 19.69 -7.55 -2.31
CA ALA A 187 20.27 -7.13 -3.58
C ALA A 187 21.74 -7.55 -3.71
N PRO A 188 22.22 -7.87 -4.93
CA PRO A 188 23.64 -8.04 -5.19
C PRO A 188 24.39 -6.75 -4.87
N LEU A 189 25.61 -6.85 -4.32
CA LEU A 189 26.38 -5.70 -3.82
C LEU A 189 26.57 -4.59 -4.86
N ARG A 190 26.75 -4.97 -6.13
CA ARG A 190 26.93 -4.03 -7.25
C ARG A 190 25.64 -3.32 -7.67
N TYR A 191 24.47 -3.83 -7.28
CA TYR A 191 23.16 -3.40 -7.75
C TYR A 191 22.24 -2.86 -6.66
N VAL A 192 22.74 -2.65 -5.44
CA VAL A 192 21.94 -2.16 -4.30
C VAL A 192 21.20 -0.85 -4.63
N GLY A 193 21.86 0.12 -5.27
CA GLY A 193 21.22 1.39 -5.64
C GLY A 193 20.10 1.22 -6.68
N LEU A 194 20.29 0.33 -7.66
CA LEU A 194 19.25 -0.01 -8.64
C LEU A 194 18.08 -0.76 -8.00
N ALA A 195 18.36 -1.65 -7.04
CA ALA A 195 17.33 -2.35 -6.28
C ALA A 195 16.51 -1.39 -5.40
N MET A 196 17.14 -0.38 -4.79
CA MET A 196 16.43 0.71 -4.09
C MET A 196 15.53 1.50 -5.05
N GLY A 197 16.00 1.77 -6.28
CA GLY A 197 15.17 2.30 -7.35
C GLY A 197 13.97 1.39 -7.66
N GLY A 198 14.19 0.07 -7.67
CA GLY A 198 13.14 -0.95 -7.82
C GLY A 198 12.07 -0.91 -6.74
N TRP A 199 12.46 -0.65 -5.49
CA TRP A 199 11.51 -0.46 -4.41
C TRP A 199 10.57 0.73 -4.67
N PHE A 200 11.12 1.90 -4.98
CA PHE A 200 10.31 3.07 -5.33
C PHE A 200 9.48 2.85 -6.59
N LEU A 201 10.03 2.16 -7.59
CA LEU A 201 9.32 1.79 -8.81
C LEU A 201 8.11 0.90 -8.49
N SER A 202 8.25 -0.07 -7.57
CA SER A 202 7.14 -0.92 -7.15
C SER A 202 6.04 -0.13 -6.43
N THR A 203 6.38 0.86 -5.61
CA THR A 203 5.40 1.79 -5.01
C THR A 203 4.72 2.66 -6.06
N ALA A 204 5.46 3.14 -7.07
CA ALA A 204 4.89 3.92 -8.17
C ALA A 204 3.91 3.10 -9.02
N ILE A 205 4.23 1.83 -9.30
CA ILE A 205 3.31 0.90 -9.97
C ILE A 205 2.05 0.70 -9.12
N GLY A 206 2.20 0.44 -7.81
CA GLY A 206 1.05 0.31 -6.91
C GLY A 206 0.13 1.53 -6.94
N ASN A 207 0.70 2.73 -6.86
CA ASN A 207 -0.05 3.99 -6.97
C ASN A 207 -0.78 4.15 -8.32
N ASN A 208 -0.11 3.84 -9.43
CA ASN A 208 -0.73 3.92 -10.75
C ASN A 208 -1.87 2.91 -10.91
N LEU A 209 -1.68 1.66 -10.47
CA LEU A 209 -2.72 0.63 -10.46
C LEU A 209 -3.89 1.00 -9.55
N SER A 210 -3.62 1.63 -8.40
CA SER A 210 -4.65 2.16 -7.51
C SER A 210 -5.54 3.17 -8.23
N GLY A 211 -4.94 4.13 -8.94
CA GLY A 211 -5.68 5.13 -9.72
C GLY A 211 -6.50 4.52 -10.85
N ILE A 212 -5.94 3.55 -11.58
CA ILE A 212 -6.68 2.81 -12.64
C ILE A 212 -7.88 2.07 -12.04
N PHE A 213 -7.67 1.35 -10.92
CA PHE A 213 -8.73 0.63 -10.24
C PHE A 213 -9.83 1.59 -9.74
N ALA A 214 -9.43 2.72 -9.14
CA ALA A 214 -10.37 3.72 -8.64
C ALA A 214 -11.23 4.32 -9.77
N GLY A 215 -10.66 4.55 -10.95
CA GLY A 215 -11.41 4.99 -12.13
C GLY A 215 -12.53 4.01 -12.52
N HIS A 216 -12.27 2.70 -12.47
CA HIS A 216 -13.30 1.70 -12.81
C HIS A 216 -14.41 1.57 -11.75
N VAL A 217 -14.09 1.83 -10.48
CA VAL A 217 -15.03 1.65 -9.36
C VAL A 217 -15.80 2.93 -9.03
N SER A 218 -15.23 4.09 -9.32
CA SER A 218 -15.79 5.40 -8.93
C SER A 218 -16.47 6.16 -10.07
N GLY A 219 -16.36 5.71 -11.33
CA GLY A 219 -17.03 6.34 -12.48
C GLY A 219 -16.25 6.23 -13.78
#